data_AF-A0A8T6W0K9-F1
#
_entry.id   AF-A0A8T6W0K9-F1
#
_cell.length_a   1.000
_cell.length_b   1.000
_cell.length_c   1.000
_cell.angle_alpha   90.00
_cell.angle_beta   90.00
_cell.angle_gamma   90.00
#
_symmetry.space_group_name_H-M   'P 1'
#
loop_
_entity.id
_entity.type
_entity.pdbx_description
1 polymer ?
#
loop_
_entity_poly.entity_id
_entity_poly.type
_entity_poly.pdbx_seq_one_letter_code
_entity_poly.pdbx_strand_id
1 'polypeptide(L)'
;ERCPDTEVFIHYIDLRGAYRGFEEFYREARDMGIKFVRGRVSKVERMDDGMLLVHAEDLDLGEPVALEVDMVVLSVGQQPSDGTAHLSNMFH
;
A
#
# COMPACT_ATOMS: atom_id res chain seq x y z
N GLU A 1 11.73 11.69 -13.31
CA GLU A 1 10.72 10.64 -13.06
C GLU A 1 10.38 9.91 -14.36
N ARG A 2 9.95 8.65 -14.30
CA ARG A 2 9.69 7.85 -15.50
C ARG A 2 8.23 7.91 -15.98
N CYS A 3 7.28 8.22 -15.09
CA CYS A 3 5.85 8.33 -15.39
C CYS A 3 5.23 9.50 -14.61
N PRO A 4 5.35 10.76 -15.10
CA PRO A 4 4.88 11.95 -14.37
C PRO A 4 3.35 12.09 -14.32
N ASP A 5 2.64 11.48 -15.27
CA ASP A 5 1.18 11.60 -15.40
C ASP A 5 0.41 10.52 -14.61
N THR A 6 1.11 9.65 -13.87
CA THR A 6 0.48 8.55 -13.13
C THR A 6 -0.09 9.04 -11.80
N GLU A 7 -1.38 8.82 -11.59
CA GLU A 7 -2.00 9.00 -10.28
C GLU A 7 -1.66 7.83 -9.34
N VAL A 8 -1.19 8.15 -8.14
CA VAL A 8 -0.78 7.15 -7.14
C VAL A 8 -1.56 7.35 -5.85
N PHE A 9 -2.17 6.26 -5.37
CA PHE A 9 -2.89 6.20 -4.11
C PHE A 9 -2.19 5.19 -3.18
N ILE A 10 -1.91 5.60 -1.95
CA ILE A 10 -1.34 4.76 -0.90
C ILE A 10 -2.37 4.60 0.21
N HIS A 11 -2.98 3.42 0.29
CA HIS A 11 -3.84 3.05 1.41
C HIS A 11 -3.00 2.57 2.59
N TYR A 12 -3.24 3.12 3.78
CA TYR A 12 -2.46 2.78 4.97
C TYR A 12 -3.31 2.84 6.26
N ILE A 13 -2.91 2.07 7.28
CA ILE A 13 -3.49 2.16 8.63
C ILE A 13 -2.68 3.15 9.47
N ASP A 14 -1.37 2.90 9.56
CA ASP A 14 -0.39 3.74 10.23
C ASP A 14 0.83 3.95 9.32
N LEU A 15 1.31 5.19 9.22
CA LEU A 15 2.61 5.46 8.61
C LEU A 15 3.71 5.15 9.63
N ARG A 16 4.55 4.16 9.33
CA ARG A 16 5.62 3.70 10.22
C ARG A 16 6.99 4.05 9.65
N GLY A 17 7.51 5.19 10.06
CA GLY A 17 8.83 5.66 9.66
C GLY A 17 9.62 6.22 10.84
N ALA A 18 10.14 5.32 11.68
CA ALA A 18 10.88 5.69 12.88
C ALA A 18 12.35 6.10 12.60
N TYR A 19 12.67 6.53 11.38
CA TYR A 19 14.02 6.91 10.98
C TYR A 19 14.12 8.40 10.64
N ARG A 20 15.30 8.97 10.82
CA ARG A 20 15.58 10.37 10.50
C ARG A 20 15.39 10.61 9.00
N GLY A 21 14.59 11.61 8.63
CA GLY A 21 14.30 11.91 7.22
C GLY A 21 12.93 11.40 6.74
N PHE A 22 12.19 10.66 7.57
CA PHE A 22 10.90 10.11 7.15
C PHE A 22 9.84 11.19 6.92
N GLU A 23 9.77 12.21 7.78
CA GLU A 23 8.79 13.29 7.63
C GLU A 23 9.06 14.11 6.35
N GLU A 24 10.33 14.38 6.05
CA GLU A 24 10.72 15.04 4.82
C GLU A 24 10.34 14.22 3.59
N PHE A 25 10.64 12.91 3.61
CA PHE A 25 10.24 11.99 2.54
C PHE A 25 8.72 11.94 2.34
N TYR A 26 7.95 11.84 3.44
CA TYR A 26 6.49 11.84 3.39
C TYR A 26 5.94 13.14 2.79
N ARG A 27 6.50 14.29 3.19
CA ARG A 27 6.11 15.59 2.64
C ARG A 27 6.45 15.71 1.16
N GLU A 28 7.67 15.34 0.76
CA GLU A 28 8.09 15.35 -0.64
C GLU A 28 7.19 14.44 -1.49
N ALA A 29 6.84 13.25 -1.02
CA ALA A 29 5.92 12.35 -1.70
C ALA A 29 4.53 12.99 -1.92
N ARG A 30 4.01 13.72 -0.93
CA ARG A 30 2.75 14.47 -1.07
C ARG A 30 2.88 15.63 -2.05
N ASP A 31 3.99 16.36 -2.02
CA ASP A 31 4.27 17.46 -2.94
C ASP A 31 4.37 16.97 -4.41
N MET A 32 4.77 15.71 -4.61
CA MET A 32 4.75 15.03 -5.91
C MET A 32 3.34 14.58 -6.34
N GLY A 33 2.30 14.82 -5.55
CA GLY A 33 0.91 14.48 -5.88
C GLY A 33 0.47 13.07 -5.45
N ILE A 34 1.27 12.34 -4.68
CA ILE A 34 0.86 11.04 -4.13
C ILE A 34 -0.24 11.25 -3.09
N LYS A 35 -1.36 10.55 -3.28
CA LYS A 35 -2.54 10.61 -2.40
C LYS A 35 -2.42 9.53 -1.32
N PHE A 36 -2.32 9.94 -0.06
CA PHE A 36 -2.32 9.02 1.08
C PHE A 36 -3.75 8.92 1.61
N VAL A 37 -4.31 7.71 1.60
CA VAL A 37 -5.68 7.42 2.05
C VAL A 37 -5.59 6.61 3.33
N ARG A 38 -6.01 7.20 4.44
CA ARG A 38 -5.99 6.51 5.72
C ARG A 38 -7.19 5.58 5.80
N GLY A 39 -6.94 4.28 5.88
CA GLY A 39 -7.97 3.26 6.02
C GLY A 39 -7.59 1.96 5.34
N ARG A 40 -8.45 0.95 5.48
CA ARG A 40 -8.15 -0.41 5.05
C ARG A 40 -8.87 -0.76 3.76
N VAL A 41 -8.14 -1.34 2.82
CA VAL A 41 -8.72 -2.02 1.66
C VAL A 41 -9.46 -3.28 2.14
N SER A 42 -10.71 -3.43 1.72
CA SER A 42 -11.55 -4.58 2.05
C SER A 42 -11.51 -5.64 0.95
N LYS A 43 -11.50 -5.24 -0.31
CA LYS A 43 -11.55 -6.13 -1.47
C LYS A 43 -10.95 -5.46 -2.70
N VAL A 44 -10.36 -6.27 -3.59
CA VAL A 44 -10.01 -5.88 -4.96
C VAL A 44 -10.71 -6.83 -5.93
N GLU A 45 -11.39 -6.27 -6.92
CA GLU A 45 -12.11 -7.02 -7.95
C GLU A 45 -11.61 -6.64 -9.34
N ARG A 46 -11.61 -7.60 -10.27
CA ARG A 46 -11.35 -7.32 -11.67
C ARG A 46 -12.67 -7.04 -12.38
N MET A 47 -12.73 -5.93 -13.10
CA MET A 47 -13.88 -5.52 -13.89
C MET A 47 -13.83 -6.12 -15.30
N ASP A 48 -14.97 -6.11 -15.99
CA ASP A 48 -15.13 -6.71 -17.33
C ASP A 48 -14.27 -6.01 -18.40
N ASP A 49 -13.99 -4.72 -18.21
CA ASP A 49 -13.10 -3.91 -19.06
C ASP A 49 -11.61 -4.14 -18.80
N GLY A 50 -11.27 -4.96 -17.79
CA GLY A 50 -9.91 -5.29 -17.39
C GLY A 50 -9.33 -4.41 -16.29
N MET A 51 -10.03 -3.35 -15.86
CA MET A 51 -9.66 -2.49 -14.73
C MET A 51 -9.80 -3.23 -13.40
N LEU A 52 -9.23 -2.65 -12.34
CA LEU A 52 -9.36 -3.14 -10.98
C LEU A 52 -10.20 -2.17 -10.15
N LEU A 53 -11.22 -2.70 -9.48
CA LEU A 53 -12.02 -1.96 -8.50
C LEU A 53 -11.54 -2.26 -7.09
N VAL A 54 -11.05 -1.24 -6.39
CA VAL A 54 -10.55 -1.31 -5.02
C VAL A 54 -11.61 -0.76 -4.07
N HIS A 55 -12.14 -1.62 -3.21
CA HIS A 55 -13.04 -1.21 -2.12
C HIS A 55 -12.22 -0.94 -0.87
N ALA A 56 -12.39 0.23 -0.27
CA ALA A 56 -11.69 0.62 0.95
C ALA A 56 -12.57 1.45 1.88
N GLU A 57 -12.15 1.59 3.11
CA GLU A 57 -12.64 2.64 4.01
C GLU A 57 -11.69 3.83 3.92
N ASP A 58 -12.23 5.04 3.83
CA ASP A 58 -11.48 6.27 4.06
C ASP A 58 -11.88 6.82 5.44
N LEU A 59 -10.96 6.76 6.39
CA LEU A 59 -11.18 7.20 7.76
C LEU A 59 -11.19 8.72 7.90
N ASP A 60 -10.58 9.44 6.96
CA ASP A 60 -10.57 10.90 6.96
C ASP A 60 -11.91 11.43 6.42
N LEU A 61 -12.53 10.72 5.46
CA LEU A 61 -13.90 11.00 4.99
C LEU A 61 -14.99 10.37 5.86
N GLY A 62 -14.68 9.26 6.55
CA GLY A 62 -15.62 8.50 7.38
C GLY A 62 -16.62 7.66 6.59
N GLU A 63 -16.31 7.32 5.33
CA GLU A 63 -17.21 6.55 4.46
C GLU A 63 -16.48 5.48 3.63
N PRO A 64 -17.18 4.44 3.15
CA PRO A 64 -16.64 3.50 2.19
C PRO A 64 -16.39 4.19 0.85
N VAL A 65 -15.23 3.90 0.26
CA VAL A 65 -14.82 4.41 -1.05
C VAL A 65 -14.53 3.26 -2.01
N ALA A 66 -14.76 3.49 -3.29
CA ALA A 66 -14.41 2.59 -4.37
C ALA A 66 -13.56 3.33 -5.41
N LEU A 67 -12.42 2.76 -5.79
CA LEU A 67 -11.47 3.37 -6.71
C LEU A 67 -11.19 2.42 -7.88
N GLU A 68 -11.35 2.90 -9.10
CA GLU A 68 -10.95 2.18 -10.32
C GLU A 68 -9.49 2.51 -10.64
N VAL A 69 -8.67 1.47 -10.84
CA VAL A 69 -7.23 1.60 -11.13
C VAL A 69 -6.77 0.58 -12.18
N ASP A 70 -5.72 0.93 -12.92
CA ASP A 70 -5.08 0.01 -13.88
C ASP A 70 -4.23 -1.07 -13.18
N MET A 71 -3.71 -0.76 -11.97
CA MET A 71 -2.77 -1.62 -11.26
C MET A 71 -2.92 -1.47 -9.74
N VAL A 72 -2.81 -2.61 -9.04
CA VAL A 72 -2.68 -2.66 -7.58
C VAL A 72 -1.33 -3.26 -7.22
N VAL A 73 -0.60 -2.58 -6.34
CA VAL A 73 0.64 -3.07 -5.75
C VAL A 73 0.39 -3.46 -4.30
N LEU A 74 0.68 -4.71 -3.95
CA LEU A 74 0.57 -5.21 -2.58
C LEU A 74 1.90 -5.05 -1.85
N SER A 75 1.95 -4.16 -0.87
CA SER A 75 3.08 -4.00 0.06
C SER A 75 3.09 -5.13 1.09
N VAL A 76 3.42 -6.35 0.65
CA VAL A 76 3.39 -7.57 1.46
C VAL A 76 4.43 -7.56 2.59
N GLY A 77 4.07 -8.19 3.71
CA GLY A 77 5.00 -8.40 4.82
C GLY A 77 6.08 -9.42 4.50
N GLN A 78 7.06 -9.52 5.39
CA GLN A 78 8.12 -10.51 5.31
C GLN A 78 7.72 -11.79 6.06
N GLN A 79 8.13 -12.94 5.52
CA GLN A 79 8.06 -14.23 6.19
C GLN A 79 9.45 -14.87 6.24
N PRO A 80 9.74 -15.76 7.20
CA PRO A 80 10.97 -16.53 7.20
C PRO A 80 11.16 -17.28 5.89
N SER A 81 12.41 -17.49 5.49
CA SER A 81 12.71 -18.34 4.32
C SER A 81 12.35 -19.80 4.60
N ASP A 82 12.06 -20.57 3.55
CA ASP A 82 11.67 -21.99 3.68
C ASP A 82 12.68 -22.82 4.49
N GLY A 83 13.98 -22.51 4.40
CA GLY A 83 15.04 -23.20 5.13
C GLY A 83 15.10 -22.88 6.63
N THR A 84 14.40 -21.84 7.10
CA THR A 84 14.46 -21.40 8.50
C THR A 84 13.95 -22.47 9.45
N ALA A 85 12.91 -23.22 9.08
CA ALA A 85 12.38 -24.32 9.89
C ALA A 85 13.40 -25.46 10.06
N HIS A 86 14.12 -25.80 8.97
CA HIS A 86 15.16 -26.83 9.02
C HIS A 86 16.32 -26.43 9.94
N LEU A 87 16.80 -25.18 9.82
CA LEU A 87 17.85 -24.65 10.69
C LEU A 87 17.43 -24.65 12.17
N SER A 88 16.19 -24.24 12.45
CA SER A 88 15.66 -24.24 13.82
C SER A 88 15.71 -25.64 14.45
N ASN A 89 15.36 -26.69 13.70
CA ASN A 89 15.39 -28.07 14.18
C ASN A 89 16.81 -28.64 14.35
N MET A 90 17.82 -28.05 13.71
CA MET A 90 19.20 -28.51 13.82
C MET A 90 19.91 -27.95 15.06
N PHE A 91 19.50 -26.76 15.52
CA PHE A 91 20.07 -26.08 16.68
C PHE A 91 19.22 -26.20 17.96
N HIS A 92 18.07 -26.88 17.88
CA HIS A 92 17.26 -27.34 19.02
C HIS A 92 17.57 -28.79 19.35
#